data_AF-A0A1F9UXS2-F1
#
_entry.id   AF-A0A1F9UXS2-F1
#
_cell.length_a   1.000
_cell.length_b   1.000
_cell.length_c   1.000
_cell.angle_alpha   90.00
_cell.angle_beta   90.00
_cell.angle_gamma   90.00
#
_symmetry.space_group_name_H-M   'P 1'
#
loop_
_entity.id
_entity.type
_entity.pdbx_description
1 polymer ?
#
loop_
_entity_poly.entity_id
_entity_poly.type
_entity_poly.pdbx_seq_one_letter_code
_entity_poly.pdbx_strand_id
1 'polypeptide(L)'
;MAHVRSLGLIGSLLAMMTLLAAVAVSLLMLFGKALAAALLVKLLWPSVFSVEFTRWVFGSESVPFWKVFLLLAAGSVVAKMLRPASWGR
;
A
#
# COMPACT_ATOMS: atom_id res chain seq x y z
N MET A 1 23.43 21.03 31.54
CA MET A 1 23.45 20.90 30.06
C MET A 1 22.96 19.54 29.53
N ALA A 2 22.97 18.44 30.30
CA ALA A 2 22.46 17.14 29.84
C ALA A 2 20.94 17.12 29.58
N HIS A 3 20.16 17.85 30.39
CA HIS A 3 18.69 17.86 30.30
C HIS A 3 18.14 18.55 29.05
N VAL A 4 18.84 19.57 28.53
CA VAL A 4 18.44 20.27 27.28
C VAL A 4 18.72 19.38 26.07
N ARG A 5 19.81 18.59 26.12
CA ARG A 5 20.19 17.65 25.06
C ARG A 5 19.25 16.44 25.00
N SER A 6 18.77 15.95 26.15
CA SER A 6 17.77 14.87 26.19
C SER A 6 16.38 15.33 25.72
N LEU A 7 15.97 16.55 26.06
CA LEU A 7 14.73 17.17 25.53
C LEU A 7 14.80 17.36 24.00
N GLY A 8 15.96 17.74 23.46
CA GLY A 8 16.18 17.84 22.01
C GLY A 8 16.10 16.48 21.29
N LEU A 9 16.62 15.41 21.91
CA LEU A 9 16.52 14.04 21.38
C LEU A 9 15.08 13.51 21.41
N ILE A 10 14.34 13.75 22.49
CA ILE A 10 12.93 13.35 22.58
C ILE A 10 12.10 14.12 21.56
N GLY A 11 12.33 15.43 21.41
CA GLY A 11 11.65 16.27 20.42
C GLY A 11 11.93 15.83 18.97
N SER A 12 13.17 15.49 18.64
CA SER A 12 13.51 15.01 17.29
C SER A 12 12.91 13.64 16.99
N LEU A 13 12.86 12.74 17.99
CA LEU A 13 12.21 11.43 17.86
C LEU A 13 10.70 11.59 17.67
N LEU A 14 10.06 12.48 18.43
CA LEU A 14 8.64 12.77 18.30
C LEU A 14 8.34 13.36 16.91
N ALA A 15 9.14 14.33 16.45
CA ALA A 15 9.01 14.91 15.11
C ALA A 15 9.18 13.87 14.00
N MET A 16 10.14 12.97 14.13
CA MET A 16 10.34 11.86 13.19
C MET A 16 9.13 10.92 13.15
N MET A 17 8.58 10.57 14.31
CA MET A 17 7.36 9.75 14.39
C MET A 17 6.15 10.46 13.77
N THR A 18 5.99 11.76 14.00
CA THR A 18 4.93 12.56 13.38
C THR A 18 5.07 12.58 11.85
N LEU A 19 6.29 12.75 11.34
CA LEU A 19 6.56 12.76 9.90
C LEU A 19 6.29 11.39 9.27
N LEU A 20 6.70 10.30 9.92
CA LEU A 20 6.36 8.93 9.51
C LEU A 20 4.85 8.68 9.52
N ALA A 21 4.14 9.15 10.55
CA ALA A 21 2.69 9.04 10.62
C ALA A 21 2.01 9.82 9.49
N ALA A 22 2.46 11.05 9.18
CA ALA A 22 1.94 11.84 8.08
C ALA A 22 2.17 11.16 6.72
N VAL A 23 3.36 10.58 6.50
CA VAL A 23 3.66 9.79 5.29
C VAL A 23 2.76 8.56 5.21
N ALA A 24 2.61 7.82 6.31
CA ALA A 24 1.76 6.64 6.36
C ALA A 24 0.29 6.98 6.06
N VAL A 25 -0.24 8.04 6.66
CA VAL A 25 -1.62 8.53 6.40
C VAL A 25 -1.77 8.99 4.96
N SER A 26 -0.78 9.70 4.41
CA SER A 26 -0.80 10.14 3.01
C SER A 26 -0.79 8.96 2.04
N LEU A 27 0.03 7.94 2.31
CA LEU A 27 0.03 6.69 1.55
C LEU A 27 -1.29 5.94 1.69
N LEU A 28 -1.91 5.95 2.87
CA LEU A 28 -3.22 5.35 3.10
C LEU A 28 -4.32 6.10 2.34
N MET A 29 -4.24 7.42 2.24
CA MET A 29 -5.18 8.20 1.43
C MET A 29 -4.99 7.94 -0.07
N LEU A 30 -3.74 7.83 -0.52
CA LEU A 30 -3.42 7.66 -1.94
C LEU A 30 -3.69 6.23 -2.43
N PHE A 31 -3.38 5.23 -1.61
CA PHE A 31 -3.43 3.81 -1.96
C PHE A 31 -4.34 2.97 -1.08
N GLY A 32 -5.08 3.55 -0.12
CA GLY A 32 -5.91 2.77 0.82
C GLY A 32 -6.94 1.88 0.12
N LYS A 33 -7.53 2.35 -0.98
CA LYS A 33 -8.40 1.53 -1.82
C LYS A 33 -7.67 0.35 -2.45
N ALA A 34 -6.46 0.57 -2.97
CA ALA A 34 -5.61 -0.49 -3.52
C ALA A 34 -5.12 -1.46 -2.43
N LEU A 35 -4.85 -0.96 -1.22
CA LEU A 35 -4.46 -1.75 -0.05
C LEU A 35 -5.60 -2.67 0.40
N ALA A 36 -6.81 -2.12 0.53
CA ALA A 36 -8.01 -2.89 0.87
C ALA A 36 -8.35 -3.90 -0.24
N ALA A 37 -8.28 -3.50 -1.50
CA ALA A 37 -8.48 -4.41 -2.64
C ALA A 37 -7.43 -5.53 -2.66
N ALA A 38 -6.16 -5.22 -2.41
CA ALA A 38 -5.10 -6.24 -2.34
C ALA A 38 -5.33 -7.22 -1.20
N LEU A 39 -5.82 -6.74 -0.05
CA LEU A 39 -6.16 -7.59 1.08
C LEU A 39 -7.33 -8.52 0.75
N LEU A 40 -8.41 -7.97 0.16
CA LEU A 40 -9.55 -8.76 -0.30
C LEU A 40 -9.13 -9.81 -1.32
N VAL A 41 -8.32 -9.43 -2.31
CA VAL A 41 -7.79 -10.37 -3.30
C VAL A 41 -6.99 -11.47 -2.61
N LYS A 42 -6.08 -11.13 -1.68
CA LYS A 42 -5.31 -12.13 -0.94
C LYS A 42 -6.20 -13.12 -0.17
N LEU A 43 -7.29 -12.64 0.44
CA LEU A 43 -8.21 -13.47 1.22
C LEU A 43 -9.11 -14.34 0.34
N LEU A 44 -9.60 -13.81 -0.78
CA LEU A 44 -10.54 -14.50 -1.67
C LEU A 44 -9.84 -15.43 -2.67
N TRP A 45 -8.57 -15.15 -3.01
CA TRP A 45 -7.82 -15.93 -3.98
C TRP A 45 -7.83 -17.45 -3.74
N PRO A 46 -7.53 -17.98 -2.52
CA PRO A 46 -7.52 -19.41 -2.30
C PRO A 46 -8.90 -20.07 -2.46
N SER A 47 -9.99 -19.31 -2.38
CA SER A 47 -11.35 -19.81 -2.61
C SER A 47 -11.72 -19.84 -4.08
N VAL A 48 -11.05 -19.05 -4.93
CA VAL A 48 -11.39 -18.89 -6.35
C VAL A 48 -10.42 -19.66 -7.26
N PHE A 49 -9.14 -19.74 -6.88
CA PHE A 49 -8.07 -20.28 -7.71
C PHE A 49 -7.35 -21.45 -7.03
N SER A 50 -6.88 -22.40 -7.85
CA SER A 50 -6.08 -23.52 -7.36
C SER A 50 -4.65 -23.11 -7.01
N VAL A 51 -3.96 -23.96 -6.26
CA VAL A 51 -2.56 -23.75 -5.87
C VAL A 51 -1.63 -23.84 -7.08
N GLU A 52 -1.93 -24.70 -8.06
CA GLU A 52 -1.18 -24.83 -9.31
C GLU A 52 -1.23 -23.54 -10.13
N PHE A 53 -2.44 -22.96 -10.26
CA PHE A 53 -2.61 -21.67 -10.92
C PHE A 53 -1.86 -20.56 -10.18
N THR A 54 -1.92 -20.56 -8.85
CA THR A 54 -1.21 -19.58 -8.01
C THR A 54 0.31 -19.67 -8.17
N ARG A 55 0.87 -20.89 -8.25
CA ARG A 55 2.29 -21.12 -8.54
C ARG A 55 2.66 -20.66 -9.94
N TRP A 56 1.81 -20.91 -10.94
CA TRP A 56 2.04 -20.43 -12.30
C TRP A 56 2.07 -18.90 -12.39
N VAL A 57 1.13 -18.20 -11.74
CA VAL A 57 1.04 -16.73 -11.75
C VAL A 57 2.15 -16.08 -10.91
N PHE A 58 2.36 -16.55 -9.68
CA PHE A 58 3.19 -15.84 -8.70
C PHE A 58 4.54 -16.49 -8.40
N GLY A 59 4.78 -17.72 -8.88
CA GLY A 59 5.95 -18.52 -8.53
C GLY A 59 5.97 -18.97 -7.07
N SER A 60 4.82 -18.95 -6.39
CA SER A 60 4.67 -19.20 -4.95
C SER A 60 3.41 -20.02 -4.70
N GLU A 61 3.40 -20.80 -3.62
CA GLU A 61 2.22 -21.55 -3.16
C GLU A 61 1.10 -20.63 -2.68
N SER A 62 1.46 -19.42 -2.24
CA SER A 62 0.52 -18.41 -1.76
C SER A 62 0.70 -17.09 -2.50
N VAL A 63 -0.38 -16.32 -2.57
CA VAL A 63 -0.40 -15.00 -3.21
C VAL A 63 0.44 -13.99 -2.41
N PRO A 64 1.52 -13.44 -2.99
CA PRO A 64 2.35 -12.46 -2.31
C PRO A 64 1.62 -11.11 -2.26
N PHE A 65 1.30 -10.65 -1.05
CA PHE A 65 0.54 -9.40 -0.86
C PHE A 65 1.14 -8.21 -1.62
N TRP A 66 2.46 -8.04 -1.55
CA TRP A 66 3.15 -6.93 -2.20
C TRP A 66 3.01 -6.94 -3.72
N LYS A 67 3.05 -8.12 -4.38
CA LYS A 67 2.87 -8.22 -5.83
C LYS A 67 1.45 -7.78 -6.23
N VAL A 68 0.43 -8.23 -5.49
CA VAL A 68 -0.96 -7.85 -5.75
C VAL A 68 -1.19 -6.36 -5.46
N PHE A 69 -0.66 -5.86 -4.36
CA PHE A 69 -0.75 -4.45 -4.01
C PHE A 69 -0.13 -3.57 -5.09
N LEU A 70 1.09 -3.89 -5.55
CA LEU A 70 1.74 -3.15 -6.62
C LEU A 70 0.97 -3.21 -7.93
N LEU A 71 0.43 -4.37 -8.32
CA LEU A 71 -0.39 -4.51 -9.52
C LEU A 71 -1.65 -3.65 -9.45
N LEU A 72 -2.35 -3.65 -8.31
CA LEU A 72 -3.57 -2.86 -8.12
C LEU A 72 -3.26 -1.35 -8.01
N ALA A 73 -2.15 -0.98 -7.36
CA ALA A 73 -1.70 0.40 -7.28
C ALA A 73 -1.33 0.93 -8.67
N ALA A 74 -0.55 0.16 -9.45
CA ALA A 74 -0.20 0.49 -10.82
C ALA A 74 -1.44 0.59 -11.70
N GLY A 75 -2.35 -0.40 -11.64
CA GLY A 75 -3.62 -0.37 -12.36
C GLY A 75 -4.48 0.85 -12.01
N SER A 76 -4.49 1.28 -10.74
CA SER A 76 -5.20 2.49 -10.30
C SER A 76 -4.60 3.77 -10.90
N VAL A 77 -3.27 3.85 -11.00
CA VAL A 77 -2.57 4.97 -11.65
C VAL A 77 -2.85 4.98 -13.14
N VAL A 78 -2.71 3.83 -13.80
CA VAL A 78 -2.99 3.67 -15.24
C VAL A 78 -4.45 4.01 -15.55
N ALA A 79 -5.41 3.54 -14.75
CA ALA A 79 -6.82 3.86 -14.91
C ALA A 79 -7.11 5.36 -14.77
N LYS A 80 -6.39 6.06 -13.88
CA LYS A 80 -6.48 7.53 -13.77
C LYS A 80 -5.86 8.23 -14.98
N MET A 81 -4.74 7.74 -15.51
CA MET A 81 -4.07 8.30 -16.69
C MET A 81 -4.86 8.08 -17.98
N LEU A 82 -5.49 6.91 -18.12
CA LEU A 82 -6.33 6.55 -19.26
C LEU A 82 -7.74 7.16 -19.18
N ARG A 83 -8.10 7.81 -18.07
CA ARG A 83 -9.42 8.42 -17.91
C ARG A 83 -9.59 9.52 -18.97
N PRO A 84 -10.47 9.36 -19.97
CA PRO A 84 -10.66 10.38 -20.99
C PRO A 84 -11.15 11.67 -20.34
N ALA A 85 -10.60 12.81 -20.74
CA ALA A 85 -11.03 14.14 -20.26
C ALA A 85 -12.54 14.39 -20.49
N SER A 86 -13.19 13.61 -21.36
CA SER A 86 -14.61 13.68 -21.68
C SER A 86 -15.56 12.99 -20.68
N TRP A 87 -15.05 12.30 -19.64
CA TRP A 87 -15.88 11.67 -18.59
C TRP A 87 -16.20 12.60 -17.41
N GLY A 88 -15.87 13.88 -17.52
CA GLY A 88 -16.37 14.96 -16.68
C GLY A 88 -17.26 15.89 -17.49
N ARG A 89 -18.50 15.48 -17.74
CA ARG A 89 -19.62 16.40 -17.94
C ARG A 89 -20.64 16.13 -16.85
#